data_AF-A0A1M4W6Q4-F1
#
_entry.id   AF-A0A1M4W6Q4-F1
#
_cell.length_a   1.000
_cell.length_b   1.000
_cell.length_c   1.000
_cell.angle_alpha   90.00
_cell.angle_beta   90.00
_cell.angle_gamma   90.00
#
_symmetry.space_group_name_H-M   'P 1'
#
loop_
_entity.id
_entity.type
_entity.pdbx_description
1 polymer ?
#
loop_
_entity_poly.entity_id
_entity_poly.type
_entity_poly.pdbx_seq_one_letter_code
_entity_poly.pdbx_strand_id
1 'polypeptide(L)'
;MEVVEHGEVADIVIAHKDGLVRFGFEFFEIFCTDHGRRITVMNAESLSPEEEMVKDFLSIIHCFSSRLYGIRRYKKAEFVAMVRS
;
A
#
# COMPACT_ATOMS: atom_id res chain seq x y z
N MET A 1 -8.78 -3.37 -9.81
CA MET A 1 -9.64 -2.20 -10.08
C MET A 1 -10.30 -2.30 -11.45
N GLU A 2 -9.58 -2.73 -12.49
CA GLU A 2 -10.15 -3.05 -13.83
C GLU A 2 -11.48 -3.84 -13.77
N VAL A 3 -11.56 -4.90 -12.95
CA VAL A 3 -12.79 -5.71 -12.81
C VAL A 3 -13.97 -4.96 -12.15
N VAL A 4 -13.69 -3.92 -11.37
CA VAL A 4 -14.71 -3.01 -10.79
C VAL A 4 -15.17 -2.02 -11.87
N GLU A 5 -14.22 -1.51 -12.67
CA GLU A 5 -14.49 -0.58 -13.78
C GLU A 5 -15.30 -1.23 -14.90
N HIS A 6 -15.01 -2.50 -15.21
CA HIS A 6 -15.76 -3.30 -16.19
C HIS A 6 -17.09 -3.83 -15.64
N GLY A 7 -17.39 -3.59 -14.36
CA GLY A 7 -18.66 -3.98 -13.74
C GLY A 7 -18.82 -5.47 -13.50
N GLU A 8 -17.72 -6.23 -13.53
CA GLU A 8 -17.69 -7.69 -13.36
C GLU A 8 -17.82 -8.11 -11.90
N VAL A 9 -17.64 -7.18 -10.97
CA VAL A 9 -17.74 -7.42 -9.52
C VAL A 9 -18.82 -6.53 -8.91
N ALA A 10 -19.81 -7.15 -8.24
CA ALA A 10 -20.94 -6.45 -7.64
C ALA A 10 -20.67 -5.98 -6.19
N ASP A 11 -20.10 -6.86 -5.36
CA ASP A 11 -19.76 -6.57 -3.96
C ASP A 11 -18.35 -7.12 -3.66
N ILE A 12 -17.50 -6.28 -3.06
CA ILE A 12 -16.16 -6.66 -2.61
C ILE A 12 -16.27 -7.01 -1.13
N VAL A 13 -15.92 -8.24 -0.77
CA VAL A 13 -15.91 -8.68 0.64
C VAL A 13 -14.47 -8.82 1.12
N ILE A 14 -14.14 -8.14 2.21
CA ILE A 14 -12.79 -8.18 2.81
C ILE A 14 -12.88 -8.61 4.27
N ALA A 15 -11.94 -9.45 4.70
CA ALA A 15 -11.91 -9.98 6.06
C ALA A 15 -11.41 -8.95 7.09
N HIS A 16 -10.63 -7.95 6.67
CA HIS A 16 -10.16 -6.88 7.53
C HIS A 16 -9.98 -5.63 6.67
N LYS A 17 -10.21 -4.46 7.28
CA LYS A 17 -9.94 -3.17 6.62
C LYS A 17 -8.48 -3.08 6.15
N ASP A 18 -7.57 -3.61 6.96
CA ASP A 18 -6.12 -3.63 6.71
C ASP A 18 -5.69 -4.71 5.71
N GLY A 19 -6.56 -5.70 5.45
CA GLY A 19 -6.32 -6.78 4.48
C GLY A 19 -6.51 -6.37 3.02
N LEU A 20 -7.24 -5.28 2.74
CA LEU A 20 -7.37 -4.71 1.40
C LEU A 20 -6.31 -3.64 1.16
N VAL A 21 -6.17 -2.70 2.09
CA VAL A 21 -5.20 -1.61 2.03
C VAL A 21 -4.86 -1.07 3.43
N ARG A 22 -3.57 -1.04 3.77
CA ARG A 22 -3.03 -0.42 5.00
C ARG A 22 -3.31 1.09 5.11
N PHE A 23 -3.38 1.79 3.97
CA PHE A 23 -3.70 3.22 3.91
C PHE A 23 -4.56 3.51 2.69
N GLY A 24 -5.39 4.55 2.78
CA GLY A 24 -6.20 4.99 1.65
C GLY A 24 -7.46 4.16 1.42
N PHE A 25 -7.94 3.43 2.42
CA PHE A 25 -9.22 2.71 2.34
C PHE A 25 -10.38 3.62 1.89
N GLU A 26 -10.40 4.87 2.38
CA GLU A 26 -11.40 5.88 2.00
C GLU A 26 -11.41 6.15 0.48
N PHE A 27 -10.24 6.14 -0.17
CA PHE A 27 -10.17 6.28 -1.63
C PHE A 27 -10.84 5.09 -2.33
N PHE A 28 -10.63 3.86 -1.83
CA PHE A 28 -11.26 2.67 -2.40
C PHE A 28 -12.77 2.64 -2.17
N GLU A 29 -13.22 3.12 -1.01
CA GLU A 29 -14.64 3.23 -0.68
C GLU A 29 -15.36 4.23 -1.61
N ILE A 30 -14.76 5.41 -1.81
CA ILE A 30 -15.25 6.42 -2.77
C ILE A 30 -15.25 5.84 -4.19
N PHE A 31 -14.13 5.26 -4.63
CA PHE A 31 -14.00 4.67 -5.97
C PHE A 31 -15.06 3.60 -6.25
N CYS A 32 -15.30 2.69 -5.30
CA CYS A 32 -16.31 1.65 -5.46
C CYS A 32 -17.72 2.25 -5.46
N THR A 33 -18.00 3.23 -4.60
CA THR A 33 -19.29 3.94 -4.54
C THR A 33 -19.60 4.67 -5.83
N ASP A 34 -18.60 5.34 -6.43
CA ASP A 34 -18.74 6.03 -7.72
C ASP A 34 -19.09 5.06 -8.86
N HIS A 35 -18.69 3.79 -8.74
CA HIS A 35 -19.04 2.72 -9.68
C HIS A 35 -20.26 1.89 -9.25
N GLY A 36 -21.01 2.33 -8.24
CA GLY A 36 -22.22 1.67 -7.75
C GLY A 36 -21.97 0.33 -7.05
N ARG A 37 -20.75 0.11 -6.55
CA ARG A 37 -20.31 -1.12 -5.87
C ARG A 37 -20.09 -0.87 -4.39
N ARG A 38 -20.25 -1.91 -3.58
CA ARG A 38 -20.05 -1.82 -2.12
C ARG A 38 -18.88 -2.66 -1.67
N ILE A 39 -18.15 -2.16 -0.68
CA ILE A 39 -17.14 -2.89 0.06
C ILE A 39 -17.74 -3.30 1.40
N THR A 40 -17.78 -4.59 1.69
CA THR A 40 -18.24 -5.15 2.98
C THR A 40 -17.04 -5.68 3.75
N VAL A 41 -16.82 -5.18 4.97
CA VAL A 41 -15.77 -5.65 5.86
C VAL A 41 -16.34 -6.68 6.83
N MET A 42 -15.98 -7.95 6.65
CA MET A 42 -16.31 -9.03 7.59
C MET A 42 -15.21 -9.08 8.63
N ASN A 43 -15.40 -8.56 9.85
CA ASN A 43 -14.39 -8.58 10.91
C ASN A 43 -14.08 -10.03 11.34
N ALA A 44 -13.20 -10.72 10.61
CA ALA A 44 -12.69 -12.03 11.00
C ALA A 44 -11.74 -11.85 12.18
N GLU A 45 -11.50 -12.87 13.00
CA GLU A 45 -10.42 -12.81 13.98
C GLU A 45 -9.14 -13.30 13.29
N SER A 46 -8.16 -12.42 13.10
CA SER A 46 -6.79 -12.80 12.74
C SER A 46 -5.81 -12.26 13.79
N LEU A 47 -4.51 -12.54 13.60
CA LEU A 47 -3.37 -12.31 14.52
C LEU A 47 -3.51 -11.04 15.40
N SER A 48 -2.86 -11.03 16.58
CA SER A 48 -2.92 -9.88 17.50
C SER A 48 -2.68 -8.57 16.73
N PRO A 49 -3.56 -7.56 16.85
CA PRO A 49 -3.47 -6.32 16.09
C PRO A 49 -2.10 -5.65 16.17
N GLU A 50 -1.39 -5.83 17.30
CA GLU A 50 -0.04 -5.29 17.49
C GLU A 50 1.00 -5.92 16.55
N GLU A 51 0.95 -7.24 16.33
CA GLU A 51 1.93 -7.93 15.48
C GLU A 51 1.81 -7.56 14.01
N GLU A 52 0.57 -7.36 13.55
CA GLU A 52 0.30 -6.88 12.20
C GLU A 52 0.91 -5.49 12.03
N MET A 53 0.51 -4.52 12.85
CA MET A 53 1.03 -3.15 12.79
C MET A 53 2.57 -3.08 12.78
N VAL A 54 3.26 -3.91 13.56
CA VAL A 54 4.73 -3.96 13.57
C VAL A 54 5.28 -4.45 12.22
N LYS A 55 4.71 -5.51 11.63
CA LYS A 55 5.11 -6.00 10.30
C LYS A 55 4.87 -4.95 9.21
N ASP A 56 3.76 -4.22 9.31
CA ASP A 56 3.41 -3.12 8.41
C ASP A 56 4.49 -2.04 8.45
N PHE A 57 4.86 -1.64 9.66
CA PHE A 57 5.82 -0.58 9.89
C PHE A 57 7.21 -0.97 9.40
N LEU A 58 7.65 -2.20 9.67
CA LEU A 58 8.91 -2.73 9.16
C LEU A 58 8.96 -2.75 7.63
N SER A 59 7.85 -3.12 6.98
CA SER A 59 7.77 -3.14 5.52
C SER A 59 7.88 -1.73 4.92
N ILE A 60 7.24 -0.74 5.54
CA ILE A 60 7.34 0.67 5.17
C ILE A 60 8.77 1.17 5.32
N ILE A 61 9.39 0.96 6.49
CA ILE A 61 10.79 1.35 6.76
C ILE A 61 11.74 0.69 5.74
N HIS A 62 11.55 -0.59 5.45
CA HIS A 62 12.38 -1.30 4.49
C HIS A 62 12.27 -0.71 3.07
N CYS A 63 11.05 -0.43 2.60
CA CYS A 63 10.82 0.23 1.31
C CYS A 63 11.47 1.62 1.24
N PHE A 64 11.27 2.46 2.26
CA PHE A 64 11.85 3.80 2.28
C PHE A 64 13.37 3.80 2.45
N SER A 65 13.91 2.91 3.29
CA SER A 65 15.35 2.78 3.49
C SER A 65 16.05 2.36 2.21
N SER A 66 15.56 1.33 1.50
CA SER A 66 16.11 0.92 0.21
C SER A 66 16.12 2.07 -0.81
N ARG A 67 15.03 2.84 -0.90
CA ARG A 67 14.93 4.02 -1.79
C ARG A 67 15.92 5.12 -1.39
N LEU A 68 16.04 5.42 -0.10
CA LEU A 68 17.01 6.40 0.42
C LEU A 68 18.46 5.98 0.19
N TYR A 69 18.77 4.69 0.39
CA TYR A 69 20.09 4.14 0.07
C TYR A 69 20.41 4.28 -1.42
N GLY A 70 19.44 4.02 -2.30
CA GLY A 70 19.55 4.26 -3.74
C GLY A 70 19.90 5.72 -4.05
N ILE A 71 19.10 6.67 -3.55
CA ILE A 71 19.29 8.11 -3.77
C ILE A 71 20.67 8.58 -3.27
N ARG A 72 21.12 8.10 -2.09
CA ARG A 72 22.45 8.44 -1.54
C ARG A 72 23.59 7.92 -2.42
N ARG A 73 23.45 6.72 -3.00
CA ARG A 73 24.45 6.17 -3.94
C ARG A 73 24.56 7.01 -5.21
N TYR A 74 23.42 7.41 -5.80
CA TYR A 74 23.42 8.24 -7.01
C TYR A 74 24.10 9.59 -6.79
N LYS A 75 23.73 10.33 -5.73
CA LYS A 75 24.35 11.62 -5.40
C LYS A 75 25.87 11.50 -5.15
N LYS A 76 26.30 10.41 -4.50
CA LYS A 76 27.73 10.16 -4.27
C LYS A 76 28.47 9.83 -5.57
N ALA A 77 27.88 9.04 -6.46
CA ALA A 77 28.47 8.71 -7.77
C ALA A 77 28.61 9.95 -8.65
N GLU A 78 27.60 10.82 -8.65
CA GLU A 78 27.59 12.09 -9.40
C GLU A 78 28.67 13.05 -8.88
N PHE A 79 28.81 13.19 -7.55
CA PHE A 79 29.88 13.97 -6.95
C PHE A 79 31.28 13.40 -7.26
N VAL A 80 31.46 12.08 -7.20
CA VAL A 80 32.74 11.42 -7.54
C VAL A 80 33.08 11.58 -9.01
N ALA A 81 32.09 11.56 -9.91
CA ALA A 81 32.30 11.81 -11.33
C ALA A 81 32.78 13.25 -11.59
N MET A 82 32.16 14.24 -10.93
CA MET A 82 32.51 15.67 -11.06
C MET A 82 33.93 16.01 -10.53
N VAL A 83 34.41 15.29 -9.52
CA VAL A 83 35.77 15.51 -8.96
C VAL A 83 36.86 14.81 -9.80
N ARG A 84 36.49 13.87 -10.69
CA ARG A 84 37.43 13.10 -11.52
C ARG A 84 37.62 13.64 -12.93
N SER A 85 36.88 14.68 -13.31
CA SER A 85 36.98 15.42 -14.57
C SER A 85 37.73 16.73 -14.38
#